data_AF-A0A6A3GNE7-F1
#
_entry.id   AF-A0A6A3GNE7-F1
#
_cell.length_a   1.000
_cell.length_b   1.000
_cell.length_c   1.000
_cell.angle_alpha   90.00
_cell.angle_beta   90.00
_cell.angle_gamma   90.00
#
_symmetry.space_group_name_H-M   'P 1'
#
loop_
_entity.id
_entity.type
_entity.pdbx_description
1 polymer ?
#
loop_
_entity_poly.entity_id
_entity_poly.type
_entity_poly.pdbx_seq_one_letter_code
_entity_poly.pdbx_strand_id
1 'polypeptide(L)'
;MAVNTFSVMCYNGAGLPALISSGDPNTYTVDMGKRISDWDIVNVQEDFNYHAKLYSENKHEYRTATSGGVPVGSGLNTLSHYPFTGVDRIKWNECSNYDNADCMTPKGFTLVEVQLADGVTIDIYNLHTDAGVM
;
A
#
# COMPACT_ATOMS: atom_id res chain seq x y z
N MET A 1 14.49 -24.83 17.75
CA MET A 1 13.88 -25.00 16.41
C MET A 1 13.83 -23.62 15.78
N ALA A 2 14.23 -23.48 14.51
CA ALA A 2 13.97 -22.24 13.80
C ALA A 2 12.45 -22.04 13.76
N VAL A 3 12.00 -20.83 14.08
CA VAL A 3 10.58 -20.50 14.05
C VAL A 3 10.26 -20.10 12.61
N ASN A 4 9.42 -20.89 11.93
CA ASN A 4 8.97 -20.61 10.56
C ASN A 4 7.86 -19.55 10.58
N THR A 5 8.24 -18.32 10.90
CA THR A 5 7.33 -17.17 10.98
C THR A 5 7.82 -16.05 10.09
N PHE A 6 6.88 -15.27 9.59
CA PHE A 6 7.11 -13.98 8.96
C PHE A 6 6.11 -12.97 9.54
N SER A 7 6.41 -11.70 9.35
CA SER A 7 5.67 -10.56 9.88
C SER A 7 4.98 -9.81 8.74
N VAL A 8 3.77 -9.33 9.00
CA VAL A 8 2.97 -8.58 8.04
C VAL A 8 2.43 -7.30 8.65
N MET A 9 2.48 -6.19 7.91
CA MET A 9 1.88 -4.93 8.29
C MET A 9 0.90 -4.44 7.22
N CYS A 10 -0.23 -3.90 7.68
CA CYS A 10 -1.17 -3.16 6.87
C CYS A 10 -1.22 -1.72 7.41
N TYR A 11 -0.96 -0.73 6.57
CA TYR A 11 -0.79 0.65 7.00
C TYR A 11 -1.36 1.66 6.00
N ASN A 12 -2.30 2.48 6.44
CA ASN A 12 -2.76 3.63 5.66
C ASN A 12 -1.80 4.81 5.88
N GLY A 13 -1.15 5.26 4.80
CA GLY A 13 -0.13 6.31 4.83
C GLY A 13 -0.63 7.74 4.67
N ALA A 14 -1.95 7.96 4.50
CA ALA A 14 -2.57 9.29 4.35
C ALA A 14 -1.87 10.20 3.32
N GLY A 15 -1.46 9.64 2.18
CA GLY A 15 -0.59 10.29 1.18
C GLY A 15 -1.30 11.25 0.22
N LEU A 16 -2.42 11.85 0.64
CA LEU A 16 -3.08 12.93 -0.10
C LEU A 16 -2.16 14.15 -0.24
N PRO A 17 -2.28 14.95 -1.32
CA PRO A 17 -1.50 16.17 -1.50
C PRO A 17 -1.55 17.08 -0.26
N ALA A 18 -0.41 17.67 0.14
CA ALA A 18 -0.32 18.51 1.34
C ALA A 18 -1.38 19.63 1.43
N LEU A 19 -1.85 20.16 0.30
CA LEU A 19 -2.91 21.18 0.27
C LEU A 19 -4.23 20.71 0.88
N ILE A 20 -4.49 19.40 0.87
CA ILE A 20 -5.73 18.78 1.35
C ILE A 20 -5.46 17.71 2.42
N SER A 21 -4.22 17.60 2.91
CA SER A 21 -3.86 16.69 3.99
C SER A 21 -4.13 17.34 5.35
N SER A 22 -4.52 16.54 6.34
CA SER A 22 -4.67 16.99 7.73
C SER A 22 -3.35 17.00 8.51
N GLY A 23 -2.24 16.58 7.90
CA GLY A 23 -0.91 16.52 8.50
C GLY A 23 0.20 17.10 7.61
N ASP A 24 1.44 16.72 7.89
CA ASP A 24 2.62 17.08 7.08
C ASP A 24 3.21 15.85 6.36
N PRO A 25 2.59 15.39 5.26
CA PRO A 25 3.06 14.21 4.53
C PRO A 25 4.46 14.42 3.93
N ASN A 26 4.89 15.66 3.73
CA ASN A 26 6.23 15.94 3.22
C ASN A 26 7.33 15.55 4.20
N THR A 27 7.08 15.78 5.49
CA THR A 27 8.01 15.47 6.59
C THR A 27 7.89 14.00 7.00
N TYR A 28 6.67 13.52 7.24
CA TYR A 28 6.49 12.23 7.89
C TYR A 28 6.64 11.02 6.95
N THR A 29 6.44 11.16 5.64
CA THR A 29 6.46 9.99 4.73
C THR A 29 7.81 9.28 4.66
N VAL A 30 8.92 10.03 4.75
CA VAL A 30 10.26 9.41 4.80
C VAL A 30 10.42 8.59 6.07
N ASP A 31 9.98 9.13 7.21
CA ASP A 31 10.05 8.42 8.50
C ASP A 31 9.11 7.22 8.55
N MET A 32 7.93 7.29 7.93
CA MET A 32 7.05 6.14 7.75
C MET A 32 7.77 5.04 6.97
N GLY A 33 8.39 5.36 5.83
CA GLY A 33 9.16 4.42 5.01
C GLY A 33 10.28 3.71 5.79
N LYS A 34 11.00 4.45 6.64
CA LYS A 34 12.02 3.90 7.55
C LYS A 34 11.42 2.92 8.55
N ARG A 35 10.34 3.32 9.24
CA ARG A 35 9.74 2.56 10.35
C ARG A 35 9.12 1.23 9.91
N ILE A 36 8.58 1.17 8.69
CA ILE A 36 7.99 -0.06 8.16
C ILE A 36 9.04 -1.03 7.59
N SER A 37 10.33 -0.63 7.50
CA SER A 37 11.37 -1.39 6.81
C SER A 37 11.81 -2.69 7.50
N ASP A 38 11.40 -2.93 8.76
CA ASP A 38 11.79 -4.12 9.50
C ASP A 38 10.68 -5.20 9.49
N TRP A 39 9.59 -4.98 8.76
CA TRP A 39 8.52 -5.97 8.53
C TRP A 39 8.82 -6.78 7.28
N ASP A 40 8.43 -8.05 7.24
CA ASP A 40 8.76 -8.88 6.08
C ASP A 40 7.90 -8.54 4.85
N ILE A 41 6.62 -8.23 5.06
CA ILE A 41 5.67 -7.82 4.02
C ILE A 41 4.83 -6.65 4.53
N VAL A 42 4.69 -5.59 3.74
CA VAL A 42 3.89 -4.42 4.08
C VAL A 42 2.92 -4.09 2.95
N ASN A 43 1.64 -4.02 3.30
CA ASN A 43 0.59 -3.43 2.47
C ASN A 43 0.35 -1.99 2.90
N VAL A 44 0.49 -1.07 1.96
CA VAL A 44 0.26 0.35 2.18
C VAL A 44 -1.01 0.80 1.44
N GLN A 45 -1.85 1.59 2.11
CA GLN A 45 -3.00 2.29 1.52
C GLN A 45 -2.75 3.80 1.49
N GLU A 46 -3.49 4.50 0.62
CA GLU A 46 -3.37 5.94 0.38
C GLU A 46 -1.95 6.41 0.02
N ASP A 47 -1.13 5.52 -0.53
CA ASP A 47 0.18 5.88 -1.06
C ASP A 47 0.03 6.54 -2.44
N PHE A 48 -0.42 7.79 -2.45
CA PHE A 48 -0.70 8.57 -3.65
C PHE A 48 0.49 9.47 -4.04
N ASN A 49 0.59 10.66 -3.47
CA ASN A 49 1.46 11.74 -3.98
C ASN A 49 2.88 11.72 -3.38
N TYR A 50 3.12 10.87 -2.38
CA TYR A 50 4.38 10.82 -1.63
C TYR A 50 5.13 9.49 -1.78
N HIS A 51 4.73 8.65 -2.74
CA HIS A 51 5.33 7.33 -3.01
C HIS A 51 6.86 7.34 -3.09
N ALA A 52 7.44 8.28 -3.83
CA ALA A 52 8.89 8.39 -3.95
C ALA A 52 9.58 8.67 -2.60
N LYS A 53 8.94 9.43 -1.70
CA LYS A 53 9.43 9.68 -0.35
C LYS A 53 9.26 8.45 0.56
N LEU A 54 8.14 7.73 0.43
CA LEU A 54 7.93 6.49 1.16
C LEU A 54 9.04 5.48 0.83
N TYR A 55 9.43 5.42 -0.44
CA TYR A 55 10.41 4.45 -0.93
C TYR A 55 11.87 4.90 -0.75
N SER A 56 12.15 6.20 -0.57
CA SER A 56 13.52 6.74 -0.64
C SER A 56 14.46 6.18 0.42
N GLU A 57 13.94 5.85 1.60
CA GLU A 57 14.72 5.27 2.70
C GLU A 57 14.11 3.96 3.23
N ASN A 58 13.16 3.38 2.49
CA ASN A 58 12.65 2.05 2.77
C ASN A 58 13.65 0.97 2.32
N LYS A 59 13.66 -0.19 2.98
CA LYS A 59 14.65 -1.26 2.73
C LYS A 59 14.14 -2.51 1.99
N HIS A 60 12.84 -2.68 1.77
CA HIS A 60 12.31 -3.86 1.07
C HIS A 60 12.86 -3.96 -0.36
N GLU A 61 13.25 -5.14 -0.83
CA GLU A 61 13.84 -5.32 -2.16
C GLU A 61 12.76 -5.41 -3.25
N TYR A 62 11.60 -5.97 -2.89
CA TYR A 62 10.50 -6.21 -3.83
C TYR A 62 9.36 -5.26 -3.52
N ARG A 63 8.99 -4.45 -4.51
CA ARG A 63 8.01 -3.37 -4.33
C ARG A 63 7.15 -3.24 -5.57
N THR A 64 5.86 -2.99 -5.37
CA THR A 64 4.98 -2.58 -6.46
C THR A 64 5.31 -1.15 -6.89
N ALA A 65 5.19 -0.88 -8.18
CA ALA A 65 5.20 0.50 -8.69
C ALA A 65 3.88 1.20 -8.34
N THR A 66 3.94 2.52 -8.14
CA THR A 66 2.75 3.35 -7.97
C THR A 66 1.81 3.26 -9.17
N SER A 67 0.50 3.30 -8.90
CA SER A 67 -0.55 3.46 -9.90
C SER A 67 -0.85 4.93 -10.24
N GLY A 68 -0.13 5.88 -9.63
CA GLY A 68 -0.29 7.32 -9.80
C GLY A 68 -0.71 8.04 -8.51
N GLY A 69 -0.69 9.37 -8.55
CA GLY A 69 -1.28 10.20 -7.49
C GLY A 69 -2.80 10.31 -7.63
N VAL A 70 -3.46 10.98 -6.67
CA VAL A 70 -4.87 11.31 -6.84
C VAL A 70 -5.08 12.23 -8.05
N PRO A 71 -6.17 12.08 -8.84
CA PRO A 71 -7.27 11.12 -8.68
C PRO A 71 -7.08 9.77 -9.40
N VAL A 72 -5.91 9.53 -10.01
CA VAL A 72 -5.71 8.42 -10.97
C VAL A 72 -5.28 7.13 -10.29
N GLY A 73 -4.44 7.20 -9.25
CA GLY A 73 -3.91 6.01 -8.59
C GLY A 73 -4.84 5.46 -7.52
N SER A 74 -4.75 4.15 -7.29
CA SER A 74 -5.49 3.44 -6.24
C SER A 74 -4.92 3.67 -4.83
N GLY A 75 -3.67 4.16 -4.74
CA GLY A 75 -2.97 4.32 -3.46
C GLY A 75 -2.60 3.00 -2.79
N LEU A 76 -2.74 1.86 -3.47
CA LEU A 76 -2.46 0.54 -2.95
C LEU A 76 -1.10 0.06 -3.43
N ASN A 77 -0.18 -0.21 -2.50
CA ASN A 77 1.14 -0.75 -2.82
C ASN A 77 1.56 -1.85 -1.84
N THR A 78 2.39 -2.78 -2.30
CA THR A 78 2.97 -3.85 -1.48
C THR A 78 4.49 -3.78 -1.55
N LEU A 79 5.12 -3.91 -0.38
CA LEU A 79 6.56 -4.01 -0.19
C LEU A 79 6.87 -5.34 0.50
N SER A 80 7.98 -5.98 0.14
CA SER A 80 8.34 -7.31 0.66
C SER A 80 9.85 -7.52 0.63
N HIS A 81 10.36 -8.20 1.65
CA HIS A 81 11.70 -8.79 1.66
C HIS A 81 11.76 -10.15 0.92
N TYR A 82 10.59 -10.74 0.66
CA TYR A 82 10.44 -11.94 -0.14
C TYR A 82 10.10 -11.61 -1.61
N PRO A 83 10.62 -12.38 -2.58
CA PRO A 83 10.39 -12.12 -3.99
C PRO A 83 8.92 -12.23 -4.40
N PHE A 84 8.51 -11.28 -5.22
CA PHE A 84 7.29 -11.33 -6.03
C PHE A 84 7.51 -10.55 -7.33
N THR A 85 6.68 -10.81 -8.34
CA THR A 85 6.71 -10.07 -9.61
C THR A 85 5.30 -9.67 -10.03
N GLY A 86 5.18 -8.46 -10.55
CA GLY A 86 3.89 -7.93 -10.99
C GLY A 86 2.97 -7.55 -9.83
N VAL A 87 1.79 -7.06 -10.19
CA VAL A 87 0.69 -6.75 -9.26
C VAL A 87 -0.59 -6.70 -10.06
N ASP A 88 -1.60 -7.44 -9.61
CA ASP A 88 -2.96 -7.29 -10.14
C ASP A 88 -3.66 -6.18 -9.37
N ARG A 89 -4.40 -5.32 -10.10
CA ARG A 89 -5.13 -4.17 -9.53
C ARG A 89 -6.58 -4.22 -9.98
N ILE A 90 -7.49 -4.48 -9.05
CA ILE A 90 -8.91 -4.64 -9.34
C ILE A 90 -9.65 -3.48 -8.67
N LYS A 91 -10.33 -2.67 -9.49
CA LYS A 91 -11.21 -1.60 -9.00
C LYS A 91 -12.54 -2.19 -8.51
N TRP A 92 -13.12 -1.63 -7.45
CA TRP A 92 -14.49 -1.96 -7.06
C TRP A 92 -15.49 -1.58 -8.18
N ASN A 93 -16.51 -2.42 -8.37
CA ASN A 93 -17.60 -2.16 -9.33
C ASN A 93 -18.51 -1.00 -8.88
N GLU A 94 -18.62 -0.81 -7.57
CA GLU A 94 -19.45 0.21 -6.94
C GLU A 94 -18.59 1.07 -6.01
N CYS A 95 -18.88 2.36 -5.92
CA CYS A 95 -18.27 3.31 -5.01
C CYS A 95 -19.34 4.25 -4.47
N SER A 96 -19.18 4.74 -3.23
CA SER A 96 -20.04 5.77 -2.67
C SER A 96 -19.35 7.14 -2.69
N ASN A 97 -20.15 8.19 -2.82
CA ASN A 97 -19.73 9.55 -2.51
C ASN A 97 -20.55 10.16 -1.36
N TYR A 98 -21.33 9.33 -0.64
CA TYR A 98 -22.36 9.80 0.29
C TYR A 98 -21.77 10.51 1.51
N ASP A 99 -20.84 9.86 2.21
CA ASP A 99 -20.15 10.43 3.37
C ASP A 99 -18.75 10.97 3.05
N ASN A 100 -18.10 10.36 2.08
CA ASN A 100 -16.72 10.65 1.69
C ASN A 100 -16.59 10.59 0.17
N ALA A 101 -15.58 11.23 -0.41
CA ALA A 101 -15.41 11.32 -1.86
C ALA A 101 -14.73 10.08 -2.47
N ASP A 102 -15.18 8.86 -2.13
CA ASP A 102 -14.47 7.62 -2.44
C ASP A 102 -14.46 7.27 -3.94
N CYS A 103 -15.40 7.78 -4.74
CA CYS A 103 -15.35 7.64 -6.19
C CYS A 103 -14.27 8.51 -6.87
N MET A 104 -13.57 9.39 -6.12
CA MET A 104 -12.52 10.25 -6.67
C MET A 104 -11.18 9.53 -6.88
N THR A 105 -11.04 8.28 -6.43
CA THR A 105 -9.88 7.43 -6.70
C THR A 105 -10.36 6.03 -7.08
N PRO A 106 -9.59 5.24 -7.85
CA PRO A 106 -9.94 3.86 -8.14
C PRO A 106 -9.70 2.97 -6.91
N LYS A 107 -10.57 3.09 -5.90
CA LYS A 107 -10.62 2.17 -4.76
C LYS A 107 -10.85 0.74 -5.24
N GLY A 108 -10.29 -0.21 -4.52
CA GLY A 108 -10.20 -1.57 -4.98
C GLY A 108 -9.36 -2.45 -4.07
N PHE A 109 -8.79 -3.47 -4.69
CA PHE A 109 -7.76 -4.29 -4.07
C PHE A 109 -6.62 -4.59 -5.03
N THR A 110 -5.50 -5.05 -4.47
CA THR A 110 -4.38 -5.60 -5.22
C THR A 110 -4.07 -7.01 -4.77
N LEU A 111 -3.47 -7.78 -5.68
CA LEU A 111 -2.93 -9.11 -5.41
C LEU A 111 -1.47 -9.16 -5.87
N VAL A 112 -0.61 -9.70 -4.99
CA VAL A 112 0.73 -10.17 -5.34
C VAL A 112 0.91 -11.60 -4.78
N GLU A 113 1.52 -12.48 -5.57
CA GLU A 113 1.95 -13.80 -5.10
C GLU A 113 3.40 -13.70 -4.59
N VAL A 114 3.61 -13.92 -3.30
CA VAL A 114 4.92 -13.82 -2.64
C VAL A 114 5.49 -15.22 -2.40
N GLN A 115 6.76 -15.42 -2.79
CA GLN A 115 7.48 -16.68 -2.57
C GLN A 115 8.24 -16.65 -1.23
N LEU A 116 7.76 -17.39 -0.23
CA LEU A 116 8.38 -17.45 1.11
C LEU A 116 9.62 -18.36 1.18
N ALA A 117 9.60 -19.47 0.44
CA ALA A 117 10.66 -20.47 0.33
C ALA A 117 10.42 -21.32 -0.93
N ASP A 118 11.37 -22.17 -1.33
CA ASP A 118 11.22 -23.06 -2.51
C ASP A 118 9.89 -23.84 -2.48
N GLY A 119 9.03 -23.59 -3.46
CA GLY A 119 7.72 -24.25 -3.59
C GLY A 119 6.65 -23.80 -2.60
N VAL A 120 6.90 -22.75 -1.80
CA VAL A 120 5.96 -22.18 -0.83
C VAL A 120 5.63 -20.74 -1.19
N THR A 121 4.42 -20.52 -1.72
CA THR A 121 3.88 -19.20 -2.05
C THR A 121 2.70 -18.83 -1.17
N ILE A 122 2.44 -17.52 -1.04
CA ILE A 122 1.24 -16.97 -0.43
C ILE A 122 0.68 -15.84 -1.31
N ASP A 123 -0.64 -15.75 -1.38
CA ASP A 123 -1.33 -14.63 -2.00
C ASP A 123 -1.55 -13.51 -0.98
N ILE A 124 -1.05 -12.32 -1.29
CA ILE A 124 -1.21 -11.12 -0.45
C ILE A 124 -2.24 -10.20 -1.09
N TYR A 125 -3.37 -10.03 -0.41
CA TYR A 125 -4.43 -9.10 -0.81
C TYR A 125 -4.32 -7.79 -0.02
N ASN A 126 -4.25 -6.66 -0.71
CA ASN A 126 -4.29 -5.31 -0.11
C ASN A 126 -5.59 -4.62 -0.53
N LEU A 127 -6.45 -4.25 0.42
CA LEU A 127 -7.78 -3.70 0.15
C LEU A 127 -7.90 -2.30 0.75
N HIS A 128 -8.58 -1.40 0.04
CA HIS A 128 -9.08 -0.15 0.62
C HIS A 128 -10.54 0.04 0.17
N THR A 129 -11.45 -0.13 1.13
CA THR A 129 -12.90 -0.09 0.91
C THR A 129 -13.45 1.34 0.97
N ASP A 130 -14.76 1.46 0.79
CA ASP A 130 -15.49 2.70 1.05
C ASP A 130 -15.21 3.21 2.48
N ALA A 131 -15.03 4.52 2.61
CA ALA A 131 -14.74 5.19 3.87
C ALA A 131 -16.02 5.72 4.55
N GLY A 132 -17.18 5.64 3.88
CA GLY A 132 -18.47 5.98 4.46
C GLY A 132 -18.95 4.99 5.52
N VAL A 133 -19.97 5.40 6.25
CA VAL A 133 -20.71 4.54 7.18
C VAL A 133 -22.05 4.18 6.53
N MET A 134 -22.56 2.99 6.81
CA MET A 134 -23.97 2.68 6.51
C MET A 134 -24.90 3.49 7.41
#